data_AF-X0Y208-F1
#
_entry.id   AF-X0Y208-F1
#
_cell.length_a   1.000
_cell.length_b   1.000
_cell.length_c   1.000
_cell.angle_alpha   90.00
_cell.angle_beta   90.00
_cell.angle_gamma   90.00
#
_symmetry.space_group_name_H-M   'P 1'
#
loop_
_entity.id
_entity.type
_entity.pdbx_description
1 polymer ?
#
loop_
_entity_poly.entity_id
_entity_poly.type
_entity_poly.pdbx_seq_one_letter_code
_entity_poly.pdbx_strand_id
1 'polypeptide(L)'
;TGGMTSHAAVVARGWGKCCIAGCSVLNINYTKKQILVGGVVVKEGDYLSLNGTTGEVMLGNVKSTTSPVISGVVENNPVAKKSQIYKMFIQVMKWADQYRKLSVRTNADTPKDSMAARRLGAEGIGLTRTEHMFFQGERIWAVREFILAQDSKTRERALKKLLPYQRKDFEGIFKEMDGFPVTIRLLDPPLHEFLPNDVNGQKEMAKRLKISPAKVKDFIKRLH
;
A
#
# COMPACT_ATOMS: atom_id res chain seq x y z
N THR A 1 14.63 -21.87 -26.85
CA THR A 1 14.35 -20.62 -27.61
C THR A 1 12.87 -20.56 -27.93
N GLY A 2 12.32 -19.38 -28.22
CA GLY A 2 10.89 -19.24 -28.52
C GLY A 2 10.48 -17.79 -28.80
N GLY A 3 9.60 -17.59 -29.78
CA GLY A 3 9.10 -16.27 -30.18
C GLY A 3 7.82 -15.86 -29.43
N MET A 4 7.02 -14.99 -30.06
CA MET A 4 5.79 -14.43 -29.47
C MET A 4 4.71 -15.46 -29.11
N THR A 5 4.74 -16.65 -29.72
CA THR A 5 3.81 -17.76 -29.47
C THR A 5 4.40 -18.86 -28.58
N SER A 6 5.58 -18.64 -28.01
CA SER A 6 6.20 -19.61 -27.10
C SER A 6 5.41 -19.73 -25.79
N HIS A 7 5.56 -20.88 -25.13
CA HIS A 7 4.93 -21.15 -23.83
C HIS A 7 5.15 -19.99 -22.83
N ALA A 8 6.39 -19.52 -22.70
CA ALA A 8 6.74 -18.42 -21.81
C ALA A 8 5.99 -17.12 -22.16
N ALA A 9 5.92 -16.75 -23.44
CA ALA A 9 5.27 -15.52 -23.89
C ALA A 9 3.75 -15.56 -23.68
N VAL A 10 3.11 -16.70 -23.98
CA VAL A 10 1.65 -16.86 -23.84
C VAL A 10 1.23 -16.87 -22.37
N VAL A 11 1.93 -17.64 -21.53
CA VAL A 11 1.62 -17.73 -20.09
C VAL A 11 1.88 -16.40 -19.40
N ALA A 12 3.00 -15.74 -19.70
CA ALA A 12 3.32 -14.45 -19.09
C ALA A 12 2.29 -13.37 -19.45
N ARG A 13 1.80 -13.37 -20.70
CA ARG A 13 0.73 -12.46 -21.13
C ARG A 13 -0.57 -12.73 -20.37
N GLY A 14 -0.96 -13.99 -20.22
CA GLY A 14 -2.16 -14.37 -19.46
C GLY A 14 -2.10 -13.94 -17.99
N TRP A 15 -0.90 -13.92 -17.41
CA TRP A 15 -0.68 -13.49 -16.03
C TRP A 15 -0.33 -12.00 -15.87
N GLY A 16 -0.25 -11.23 -16.97
CA GLY A 16 0.19 -9.84 -16.94
C GLY A 16 1.62 -9.65 -16.42
N LYS A 17 2.51 -10.65 -16.56
CA LYS A 17 3.90 -10.59 -16.12
C LYS A 17 4.83 -10.17 -17.26
N CYS A 18 5.85 -9.37 -16.92
CA CYS A 18 6.90 -9.01 -17.85
C CYS A 18 7.66 -10.26 -18.33
N CYS A 19 7.82 -10.41 -19.65
CA CYS A 19 8.54 -11.52 -20.25
C CYS A 19 9.29 -11.04 -21.49
N ILE A 20 10.54 -11.49 -21.61
CA ILE A 20 11.33 -11.39 -22.83
C ILE A 20 11.67 -12.83 -23.23
N ALA A 21 11.18 -13.24 -24.40
CA ALA A 21 11.42 -14.56 -24.96
C ALA A 21 12.33 -14.46 -26.18
N GLY A 22 13.12 -15.49 -26.44
CA GLY A 22 13.93 -15.56 -27.66
C GLY A 22 15.25 -14.79 -27.61
N CYS A 23 15.79 -14.50 -26.42
CA CYS A 23 17.13 -13.92 -26.28
C CYS A 23 18.20 -14.94 -26.72
N SER A 24 18.61 -14.89 -27.98
CA SER A 24 19.55 -15.84 -28.60
C SER A 24 20.99 -15.69 -28.14
N VAL A 25 21.37 -14.50 -27.69
CA VAL A 25 22.71 -14.15 -27.22
C VAL A 25 23.01 -14.63 -25.80
N LEU A 26 22.02 -15.24 -25.14
CA LEU A 26 22.09 -15.63 -23.74
C LEU A 26 22.58 -17.07 -23.61
N ASN A 27 23.71 -17.23 -22.93
CA ASN A 27 24.30 -18.53 -22.65
C ASN A 27 24.12 -18.87 -21.16
N ILE A 28 23.37 -19.93 -20.87
CA ILE A 28 23.01 -20.34 -19.50
C ILE A 28 23.92 -21.47 -19.05
N ASN A 29 24.63 -21.27 -17.94
CA ASN A 29 25.35 -22.34 -17.25
C ASN A 29 24.57 -22.73 -15.98
N TYR A 30 23.85 -23.84 -16.06
CA TYR A 30 23.04 -24.36 -14.95
C TYR A 30 23.88 -24.80 -13.75
N THR A 31 25.04 -25.43 -13.99
CA THR A 31 25.91 -25.94 -12.92
C THR A 31 26.49 -24.81 -12.08
N LYS A 32 26.93 -23.73 -12.73
CA LYS A 32 27.49 -22.54 -12.08
C LYS A 32 26.42 -21.50 -11.70
N LYS A 33 25.16 -21.76 -12.05
CA LYS A 33 24.01 -20.85 -11.88
C LYS A 33 24.32 -19.41 -12.34
N GLN A 34 24.82 -19.28 -13.56
CA GLN A 34 25.18 -17.99 -14.15
C GLN A 34 24.73 -17.92 -15.60
N ILE A 35 24.49 -16.71 -16.08
CA ILE A 35 24.26 -16.41 -17.49
C ILE A 35 25.38 -15.54 -18.04
N LEU A 36 25.74 -15.76 -19.30
CA LEU A 36 26.69 -14.97 -20.06
C LEU A 36 25.95 -14.31 -21.22
N VAL A 37 26.02 -12.98 -21.30
CA VAL A 37 25.40 -12.18 -22.37
C VAL A 37 26.39 -11.10 -22.80
N GLY A 38 26.80 -11.09 -24.07
CA GLY A 38 27.69 -10.04 -24.60
C GLY A 38 29.02 -9.87 -23.84
N GLY A 39 29.56 -10.96 -23.27
CA GLY A 39 30.79 -10.93 -22.46
C GLY A 39 30.57 -10.61 -20.97
N VAL A 40 29.35 -10.25 -20.56
CA VAL A 40 29.00 -9.99 -19.15
C VAL A 40 28.49 -11.26 -18.49
N VAL A 41 29.10 -11.63 -17.35
CA VAL A 41 28.64 -12.74 -16.50
C VAL A 41 27.74 -12.20 -15.41
N VAL A 42 26.51 -12.73 -15.33
CA VAL A 42 25.55 -12.42 -14.27
C VAL A 42 25.28 -13.69 -13.48
N LYS A 43 25.39 -13.62 -12.15
CA LYS A 43 25.27 -14.76 -11.25
C LYS A 43 23.91 -14.80 -10.57
N GLU A 44 23.56 -15.95 -10.01
CA GLU A 44 22.42 -16.08 -9.11
C GLU A 44 22.52 -15.03 -7.97
N GLY A 45 21.44 -14.27 -7.77
CA GLY A 45 21.37 -13.19 -6.78
C GLY A 45 21.66 -11.80 -7.32
N ASP A 46 22.25 -11.67 -8.50
CA ASP A 46 22.46 -10.37 -9.13
C ASP A 46 21.16 -9.79 -9.68
N TYR A 47 21.04 -8.45 -9.62
CA TYR A 47 19.86 -7.76 -10.16
C TYR A 47 19.90 -7.67 -11.68
N LEU A 48 18.75 -7.98 -12.28
CA LEU A 48 18.45 -7.73 -13.69
C LEU A 48 17.11 -7.02 -13.80
N SER A 49 17.02 -6.07 -14.72
CA SER A 49 15.80 -5.34 -15.03
C SER A 49 15.35 -5.65 -16.45
N LEU A 50 14.06 -5.87 -16.65
CA LEU A 50 13.48 -6.26 -17.94
C LEU A 50 12.45 -5.25 -18.38
N ASN A 51 12.50 -4.84 -19.65
CA ASN A 51 11.45 -4.08 -20.30
C ASN A 51 10.72 -4.95 -21.32
N GLY A 52 9.59 -5.54 -20.93
CA GLY A 52 8.78 -6.40 -21.80
C GLY A 52 8.09 -5.69 -22.98
N THR A 53 8.15 -4.35 -23.04
CA THR A 53 7.60 -3.58 -24.16
C THR A 53 8.63 -3.40 -25.27
N THR A 54 9.88 -3.05 -24.92
CA THR A 54 10.97 -2.85 -25.88
C THR A 54 11.78 -4.12 -26.15
N GLY A 55 11.71 -5.10 -25.24
CA GLY A 55 12.55 -6.31 -25.28
C GLY A 55 13.94 -6.11 -24.67
N GLU A 56 14.20 -4.98 -24.01
CA GLU A 56 15.50 -4.67 -23.42
C GLU A 56 15.73 -5.39 -22.09
N VAL A 57 16.96 -5.88 -21.92
CA VAL A 57 17.47 -6.45 -20.67
C VAL A 57 18.57 -5.52 -20.16
N MET A 58 18.42 -5.04 -18.93
CA MET A 58 19.31 -4.05 -18.31
C MET A 58 19.98 -4.65 -17.07
N LEU A 59 21.27 -4.38 -16.91
CA LEU A 59 22.03 -4.79 -15.72
C LEU A 59 21.64 -3.93 -14.51
N GLY A 60 21.53 -4.58 -13.35
CA GLY A 60 21.22 -3.91 -12.09
C GLY A 60 19.73 -3.68 -11.86
N ASN A 61 19.45 -2.93 -10.80
CA ASN A 61 18.10 -2.61 -10.35
C ASN A 61 17.68 -1.22 -10.84
N VAL A 62 17.10 -1.17 -12.04
CA VAL A 62 16.59 0.07 -12.63
C VAL A 62 15.30 0.45 -11.92
N LYS A 63 15.20 1.70 -11.47
CA LYS A 63 14.00 2.20 -10.80
C LYS A 63 12.81 2.15 -11.74
N SER A 64 11.72 1.57 -11.28
CA SER A 64 10.44 1.60 -11.99
C SER A 64 9.90 3.03 -12.06
N THR A 65 9.20 3.31 -13.15
CA THR A 65 8.50 4.58 -13.34
C THR A 65 7.01 4.41 -13.06
N THR A 66 6.37 5.48 -12.59
CA THR A 66 4.93 5.50 -12.39
C THR A 66 4.21 5.33 -13.73
N SER A 67 3.13 4.54 -13.76
CA SER A 67 2.30 4.38 -14.95
C SER A 67 1.87 5.74 -15.52
N PRO A 68 1.87 5.93 -16.86
CA PRO A 68 1.33 7.14 -17.48
C PRO A 68 -0.11 7.44 -17.08
N VAL A 69 -0.91 6.41 -16.76
CA VAL A 69 -2.28 6.59 -16.27
C VAL A 69 -2.27 7.25 -14.90
N ILE A 70 -1.53 6.69 -13.94
CA ILE A 70 -1.45 7.23 -12.57
C ILE A 70 -0.83 8.63 -12.59
N SER A 71 0.26 8.81 -13.35
CA SER A 71 0.92 10.12 -13.49
C SER A 71 -0.04 11.15 -14.13
N GLY A 72 -0.83 10.75 -15.12
CA GLY A 72 -1.77 11.65 -15.79
C GLY A 72 -3.01 11.97 -14.96
N VAL A 73 -3.58 10.97 -14.27
CA VAL A 73 -4.83 11.09 -13.50
C VAL A 73 -4.57 11.63 -12.10
N VAL A 74 -3.68 10.98 -11.34
CA VAL A 74 -3.44 11.28 -9.93
C VAL A 74 -2.45 12.44 -9.79
N GLU A 75 -1.34 12.46 -10.55
CA GLU A 75 -0.32 13.51 -10.42
C GLU A 75 -0.59 14.72 -11.33
N ASN A 76 -1.63 14.66 -12.17
CA ASN A 76 -2.01 15.69 -13.13
C ASN A 76 -0.88 16.07 -14.13
N ASN A 77 0.00 15.12 -14.47
CA ASN A 77 1.16 15.38 -15.31
C ASN A 77 0.77 15.57 -16.80
N PRO A 78 1.04 16.74 -17.41
CA PRO A 78 0.60 17.05 -18.78
C PRO A 78 1.29 16.20 -19.85
N VAL A 79 2.51 15.73 -19.61
CA VAL A 79 3.24 14.85 -20.55
C VAL A 79 2.59 13.47 -20.55
N ALA A 80 2.27 12.95 -19.37
CA ALA A 80 1.61 11.65 -19.23
C ALA A 80 0.23 11.63 -19.89
N LYS A 81 -0.52 12.74 -19.83
CA LYS A 81 -1.83 12.87 -20.49
C LYS A 81 -1.77 12.80 -22.02
N LYS A 82 -0.61 13.08 -22.63
CA LYS A 82 -0.43 12.93 -24.09
C LYS A 82 -0.24 11.47 -24.51
N SER A 83 0.12 10.59 -23.58
CA SER A 83 0.32 9.17 -23.84
C SER A 83 -0.94 8.51 -24.39
N GLN A 84 -0.78 7.63 -25.39
CA GLN A 84 -1.88 6.87 -25.96
C GLN A 84 -2.57 5.99 -24.90
N ILE A 85 -1.80 5.42 -23.97
CA ILE A 85 -2.33 4.58 -22.89
C ILE A 85 -3.28 5.39 -22.00
N TYR A 86 -2.93 6.63 -21.65
CA TYR A 86 -3.79 7.51 -20.88
C TYR A 86 -5.10 7.80 -21.62
N LYS A 87 -5.02 8.17 -22.91
CA LYS A 87 -6.21 8.48 -23.71
C LYS A 87 -7.15 7.28 -23.83
N MET A 88 -6.61 6.09 -24.09
CA MET A 88 -7.37 4.84 -24.16
C MET A 88 -8.04 4.52 -22.82
N PHE A 89 -7.31 4.68 -21.71
CA PHE A 89 -7.85 4.46 -20.37
C PHE A 89 -9.05 5.38 -20.10
N ILE A 90 -8.91 6.69 -20.32
CA ILE A 90 -10.00 7.65 -20.10
C ILE A 90 -11.20 7.34 -21.00
N GLN A 91 -10.97 6.97 -22.25
CA GLN A 91 -12.04 6.62 -23.19
C GLN A 91 -12.83 5.40 -22.71
N VAL A 92 -12.14 4.34 -22.28
CA VAL A 92 -12.78 3.12 -21.77
C VAL A 92 -13.52 3.40 -20.46
N MET A 93 -12.93 4.16 -19.53
CA MET A 93 -13.59 4.52 -18.28
C MET A 93 -14.86 5.34 -18.52
N LYS A 94 -14.82 6.29 -19.47
CA LYS A 94 -16.01 7.05 -19.87
C LYS A 94 -17.12 6.14 -20.40
N TRP A 95 -16.79 5.14 -21.22
CA TRP A 95 -17.78 4.17 -21.67
C TRP A 95 -18.29 3.31 -20.52
N ALA A 96 -17.41 2.83 -19.64
CA ALA A 96 -17.82 2.04 -18.48
C ALA A 96 -18.81 2.81 -17.59
N ASP A 97 -18.55 4.10 -17.35
CA ASP A 97 -19.42 4.98 -16.56
C ASP A 97 -20.79 5.21 -17.19
N GLN A 98 -20.89 5.18 -18.52
CA GLN A 98 -22.17 5.34 -19.24
C GLN A 98 -23.11 4.15 -19.05
N TYR A 99 -22.57 2.94 -18.90
CA TYR A 99 -23.36 1.71 -18.83
C TYR A 99 -23.48 1.13 -17.42
N ARG A 100 -22.60 1.51 -16.49
CA ARG A 100 -22.64 0.97 -15.13
C ARG A 100 -23.92 1.40 -14.41
N LYS A 101 -24.46 0.47 -13.63
CA LYS A 101 -25.56 0.73 -12.69
C LYS A 101 -25.09 0.87 -11.25
N LEU A 102 -23.97 0.21 -10.93
CA LEU A 102 -23.38 0.26 -9.59
C LEU A 102 -22.53 1.52 -9.44
N SER A 103 -22.65 2.15 -8.27
CA SER A 103 -21.69 3.17 -7.84
C SER A 103 -20.36 2.53 -7.45
N VAL A 104 -19.27 3.23 -7.74
CA VAL A 104 -17.92 2.77 -7.39
C VAL A 104 -17.37 3.66 -6.29
N ARG A 105 -17.25 3.11 -5.08
CA ARG A 105 -16.62 3.77 -3.93
C ARG A 105 -15.28 3.12 -3.64
N THR A 106 -14.38 3.86 -3.01
CA THR A 106 -13.06 3.37 -2.65
C THR A 106 -13.00 2.89 -1.20
N ASN A 107 -11.98 2.09 -0.89
CA ASN A 107 -11.51 1.93 0.49
C ASN A 107 -10.32 2.90 0.65
N ALA A 108 -10.43 3.84 1.57
CA ALA A 108 -9.40 4.86 1.79
C ALA A 108 -9.38 5.35 3.24
N ASP A 109 -8.17 5.38 3.80
CA ASP A 109 -7.94 5.67 5.22
C ASP A 109 -7.13 6.97 5.43
N THR A 110 -6.58 7.53 4.35
CA THR A 110 -5.78 8.76 4.39
C THR A 110 -6.31 9.81 3.41
N PRO A 111 -6.02 11.11 3.64
CA PRO A 111 -6.38 12.17 2.70
C PRO A 111 -5.74 11.94 1.32
N LYS A 112 -4.48 11.46 1.29
CA LYS A 112 -3.76 11.19 0.04
C LYS A 112 -4.45 10.11 -0.80
N ASP A 113 -4.88 9.03 -0.16
CA ASP A 113 -5.58 7.93 -0.85
C ASP A 113 -6.98 8.36 -1.29
N SER A 114 -7.67 9.15 -0.46
CA SER A 114 -8.99 9.72 -0.77
C SER A 114 -8.92 10.61 -2.02
N MET A 115 -7.93 11.49 -2.08
CA MET A 115 -7.65 12.35 -3.23
C MET A 115 -7.35 11.55 -4.50
N ALA A 116 -6.46 10.55 -4.39
CA ALA A 116 -6.08 9.72 -5.52
C ALA A 116 -7.28 8.92 -6.07
N ALA A 117 -8.08 8.34 -5.18
CA ALA A 117 -9.28 7.60 -5.56
C ALA A 117 -10.33 8.49 -6.20
N ARG A 118 -10.56 9.69 -5.65
CA ARG A 118 -11.47 10.68 -6.25
C ARG A 118 -11.02 11.07 -7.65
N ARG A 119 -9.71 11.30 -7.87
CA ARG A 119 -9.15 11.58 -9.20
C ARG A 119 -9.35 10.44 -10.19
N LEU A 120 -9.37 9.19 -9.70
CA LEU A 120 -9.63 7.99 -10.50
C LEU A 120 -11.13 7.73 -10.75
N GLY A 121 -12.03 8.57 -10.23
CA GLY A 121 -13.47 8.47 -10.47
C GLY A 121 -14.27 7.84 -9.34
N ALA A 122 -13.69 7.64 -8.15
CA ALA A 122 -14.44 7.12 -7.01
C ALA A 122 -15.52 8.12 -6.55
N GLU A 123 -16.73 7.61 -6.33
CA GLU A 123 -17.93 8.35 -5.96
C GLU A 123 -18.18 8.38 -4.45
N GLY A 124 -17.10 8.33 -3.66
CA GLY A 124 -17.18 8.21 -2.21
C GLY A 124 -16.19 7.20 -1.65
N ILE A 125 -16.14 7.13 -0.32
CA ILE A 125 -15.36 6.11 0.40
C ILE A 125 -16.34 5.13 1.03
N GLY A 126 -16.32 3.87 0.60
CA GLY A 126 -17.17 2.79 1.10
C GLY A 126 -16.69 2.22 2.43
N LEU A 127 -15.39 2.36 2.72
CA LEU A 127 -14.79 1.95 3.98
C LEU A 127 -13.57 2.82 4.29
N THR A 128 -13.66 3.60 5.37
CA THR A 128 -12.53 4.20 6.08
C THR A 128 -12.29 3.42 7.35
N ARG A 129 -11.11 2.80 7.45
CA ARG A 129 -10.64 2.07 8.62
C ARG A 129 -9.97 3.05 9.59
N THR A 130 -10.47 3.13 10.81
CA THR A 130 -9.91 4.01 11.86
C THR A 130 -8.68 3.41 12.53
N GLU A 131 -8.48 2.10 12.39
CA GLU A 131 -7.37 1.32 12.95
C GLU A 131 -6.01 1.88 12.55
N HIS A 132 -5.84 2.16 11.26
CA HIS A 132 -4.59 2.72 10.72
C HIS A 132 -4.28 4.10 11.29
N MET A 133 -5.28 4.85 11.75
CA MET A 133 -5.08 6.14 12.40
C MET A 133 -4.44 5.97 13.79
N PHE A 134 -4.61 4.82 14.45
CA PHE A 134 -4.07 4.56 15.78
C PHE A 134 -2.62 4.05 15.79
N PHE A 135 -2.19 3.32 14.75
CA PHE A 135 -0.87 2.67 14.73
C PHE A 135 0.31 3.61 14.47
N GLN A 136 0.07 4.89 14.15
CA GLN A 136 1.13 5.81 13.73
C GLN A 136 1.74 6.61 14.89
N GLY A 137 3.06 6.51 15.05
CA GLY A 137 3.87 7.41 15.90
C GLY A 137 3.40 7.46 17.36
N GLU A 138 3.14 8.67 17.87
CA GLU A 138 2.71 8.85 19.27
C GLU A 138 1.27 8.41 19.57
N ARG A 139 0.47 8.13 18.54
CA ARG A 139 -0.95 7.75 18.69
C ARG A 139 -1.09 6.36 19.31
N ILE A 140 -0.20 5.44 18.97
CA ILE A 140 -0.20 4.09 19.52
C ILE A 140 -0.02 4.12 21.04
N TRP A 141 0.74 5.08 21.56
CA TRP A 141 0.98 5.23 22.99
C TRP A 141 -0.26 5.74 23.72
N ALA A 142 -1.02 6.66 23.13
CA ALA A 142 -2.29 7.08 23.69
C ALA A 142 -3.33 5.94 23.70
N VAL A 143 -3.34 5.06 22.69
CA VAL A 143 -4.17 3.83 22.72
C VAL A 143 -3.70 2.85 23.80
N ARG A 144 -2.39 2.64 23.94
CA ARG A 144 -1.82 1.77 24.99
C ARG A 144 -2.12 2.29 26.40
N GLU A 145 -2.06 3.60 26.61
CA GLU A 145 -2.50 4.25 27.84
C GLU A 145 -3.98 3.99 28.12
N PHE A 146 -4.83 4.11 27.09
CA PHE A 146 -6.27 3.83 27.19
C PHE A 146 -6.56 2.38 27.59
N ILE A 147 -5.83 1.41 27.03
CA ILE A 147 -6.00 -0.03 27.32
C ILE A 147 -5.60 -0.33 28.78
N LEU A 148 -4.53 0.29 29.28
CA LEU A 148 -4.02 0.03 30.63
C LEU A 148 -4.68 0.86 31.74
N ALA A 149 -5.50 1.86 31.39
CA ALA A 149 -6.19 2.69 32.35
C ALA A 149 -7.12 1.85 33.24
N GLN A 150 -6.93 1.94 34.55
CA GLN A 150 -7.75 1.23 35.55
C GLN A 150 -8.97 2.04 36.00
N ASP A 151 -8.99 3.34 35.71
CA ASP A 151 -10.04 4.26 36.11
C ASP A 151 -10.56 5.08 34.92
N SER A 152 -11.81 5.51 35.01
CA SER A 152 -12.48 6.28 33.95
C SER A 152 -11.80 7.61 33.65
N LYS A 153 -11.16 8.26 34.64
CA LYS A 153 -10.52 9.57 34.44
C LYS A 153 -9.24 9.43 33.61
N THR A 154 -8.43 8.41 33.90
CA THR A 154 -7.22 8.10 33.10
C THR A 154 -7.60 7.68 31.68
N ARG A 155 -8.68 6.89 31.53
CA ARG A 155 -9.21 6.48 30.22
C ARG A 155 -9.65 7.68 29.38
N GLU A 156 -10.39 8.62 29.97
CA GLU A 156 -10.83 9.84 29.29
C GLU A 156 -9.65 10.74 28.89
N ARG A 157 -8.62 10.87 29.74
CA ARG A 157 -7.40 11.61 29.42
C ARG A 157 -6.66 11.02 28.22
N ALA A 158 -6.56 9.69 28.14
CA ALA A 158 -5.94 9.01 27.02
C ALA A 158 -6.72 9.24 25.70
N LEU A 159 -8.06 9.17 25.75
CA LEU A 159 -8.91 9.48 24.59
C LEU A 159 -8.79 10.94 24.14
N LYS A 160 -8.70 11.90 25.08
CA LYS A 160 -8.48 13.32 24.76
C LYS A 160 -7.19 13.57 23.99
N LYS A 161 -6.15 12.75 24.20
CA LYS A 161 -4.91 12.82 23.41
C LYS A 161 -5.11 12.37 21.96
N LEU A 162 -6.00 11.40 21.72
CA LEU A 162 -6.30 10.88 20.37
C LEU A 162 -7.19 11.81 19.55
N LEU A 163 -8.09 12.54 20.21
CA LEU A 163 -9.06 13.42 19.58
C LEU A 163 -8.47 14.40 18.55
N PRO A 164 -7.41 15.20 18.84
CA PRO A 164 -6.86 16.14 17.87
C PRO A 164 -6.26 15.44 16.64
N TYR A 165 -5.66 14.26 16.82
CA TYR A 165 -5.09 13.50 15.70
C TYR A 165 -6.18 12.97 14.78
N GLN A 166 -7.19 12.29 15.35
CA GLN A 166 -8.29 11.76 14.55
C GLN A 166 -9.07 12.87 13.87
N ARG A 167 -9.34 13.98 14.57
CA ARG A 167 -10.04 15.13 14.00
C ARG A 167 -9.31 15.65 12.77
N LYS A 168 -7.98 15.83 12.86
CA LYS A 168 -7.17 16.29 11.74
C LYS A 168 -7.22 15.32 10.55
N ASP A 169 -7.17 14.02 10.80
CA ASP A 169 -7.23 13.00 9.74
C ASP A 169 -8.59 13.03 9.04
N PHE A 170 -9.68 13.08 9.81
CA PHE A 170 -11.04 13.15 9.26
C PHE A 170 -11.30 14.46 8.52
N GLU A 171 -10.85 15.60 9.06
CA GLU A 171 -10.91 16.90 8.36
C GLU A 171 -10.20 16.81 7.00
N GLY A 172 -9.03 16.16 6.95
CA GLY A 172 -8.32 15.91 5.70
C GLY A 172 -9.10 15.02 4.73
N ILE A 173 -9.70 13.92 5.22
CA ILE A 173 -10.50 13.01 4.39
C ILE A 173 -11.75 13.71 3.86
N PHE A 174 -12.50 14.41 4.71
CA PHE A 174 -13.70 15.13 4.31
C PHE A 174 -13.41 16.24 3.31
N LYS A 175 -12.28 16.95 3.47
CA LYS A 175 -11.85 17.96 2.50
C LYS A 175 -11.59 17.36 1.13
N GLU A 176 -10.90 16.22 1.06
CA GLU A 176 -10.60 15.56 -0.21
C GLU A 176 -11.84 14.92 -0.85
N MET A 177 -12.82 14.50 -0.03
CA MET A 177 -14.08 13.92 -0.47
C MET A 177 -15.26 14.90 -0.45
N ASP A 178 -14.99 16.19 -0.56
CA ASP A 178 -16.04 17.22 -0.57
C ASP A 178 -17.12 16.93 -1.62
N GLY A 179 -18.38 16.88 -1.17
CA GLY A 179 -19.56 16.50 -1.96
C GLY A 179 -19.84 15.00 -2.09
N PHE A 180 -19.04 14.11 -1.49
CA PHE A 180 -19.18 12.65 -1.62
C PHE A 180 -19.34 11.94 -0.26
N PRO A 181 -20.05 10.78 -0.23
CA PRO A 181 -20.26 10.05 1.01
C PRO A 181 -19.00 9.33 1.50
N VAL A 182 -18.73 9.44 2.80
CA VAL A 182 -17.62 8.76 3.49
C VAL A 182 -18.19 7.84 4.57
N THR A 183 -18.00 6.53 4.42
CA THR A 183 -18.41 5.53 5.40
C THR A 183 -17.24 5.24 6.33
N ILE A 184 -17.38 5.60 7.62
CA ILE A 184 -16.35 5.39 8.63
C ILE A 184 -16.70 4.14 9.44
N ARG A 185 -15.77 3.18 9.49
CA ARG A 185 -15.86 2.04 10.39
C ARG A 185 -15.19 2.40 11.71
N LEU A 186 -15.94 2.27 12.79
CA LEU A 186 -15.41 2.41 14.14
C LEU A 186 -14.38 1.30 14.43
N LEU A 187 -13.75 1.36 15.60
CA LEU A 187 -12.73 0.40 16.01
C LEU A 187 -13.25 -1.04 15.95
N ASP A 188 -12.68 -1.84 15.05
CA ASP A 188 -12.98 -3.26 14.82
C ASP A 188 -12.04 -4.24 15.56
N PRO A 189 -10.71 -4.03 15.60
CA PRO A 189 -9.80 -5.05 16.10
C PRO A 189 -9.84 -5.15 17.62
N PRO A 190 -9.56 -6.35 18.15
CA PRO A 190 -9.42 -6.55 19.58
C PRO A 190 -8.23 -5.76 20.14
N LEU A 191 -8.33 -5.35 21.40
CA LEU A 191 -7.35 -4.45 22.03
C LEU A 191 -5.93 -5.03 22.09
N HIS A 192 -5.77 -6.36 22.06
CA HIS A 192 -4.45 -6.99 22.08
C HIS A 192 -3.61 -6.67 20.83
N GLU A 193 -4.23 -6.33 19.69
CA GLU A 193 -3.48 -5.96 18.47
C GLU A 193 -2.67 -4.67 18.62
N PHE A 194 -3.05 -3.79 19.56
CA PHE A 194 -2.33 -2.55 19.83
C PHE A 194 -1.16 -2.74 20.81
N LEU A 195 -1.02 -3.92 21.42
CA LEU A 195 0.00 -4.22 22.41
C LEU A 195 1.28 -4.78 21.75
N PRO A 196 2.47 -4.43 22.29
CA PRO A 196 3.72 -4.96 21.76
C PRO A 196 3.89 -6.44 22.11
N ASN A 197 4.13 -7.26 21.09
CA ASN A 197 4.42 -8.69 21.26
C ASN A 197 5.90 -8.96 21.58
N ASP A 198 6.77 -8.02 21.26
CA ASP A 198 8.21 -8.15 21.48
C ASP A 198 8.65 -7.65 22.86
N VAL A 199 9.70 -8.26 23.40
CA VAL A 199 10.23 -7.96 24.74
C VAL A 199 10.70 -6.52 24.85
N ASN A 200 11.22 -5.92 23.77
CA ASN A 200 11.73 -4.55 23.78
C ASN A 200 10.58 -3.55 23.87
N GLY A 201 9.53 -3.72 23.07
CA GLY A 201 8.31 -2.92 23.11
C GLY A 201 7.60 -3.02 24.46
N GLN A 202 7.56 -4.19 25.08
CA GLN A 202 7.01 -4.36 26.43
C GLN A 202 7.83 -3.60 27.50
N LYS A 203 9.16 -3.61 27.40
CA LYS A 203 10.04 -2.81 28.29
C LYS A 203 9.85 -1.31 28.09
N GLU A 204 9.74 -0.86 26.84
CA GLU A 204 9.47 0.54 26.53
C GLU A 204 8.10 0.98 27.09
N MET A 205 7.09 0.13 26.91
CA MET A 205 5.75 0.34 27.46
C MET A 205 5.78 0.47 28.98
N ALA A 206 6.45 -0.46 29.68
CA ALA A 206 6.62 -0.41 31.13
C ALA A 206 7.28 0.91 31.59
N LYS A 207 8.33 1.36 30.87
CA LYS A 207 9.04 2.61 31.16
C LYS A 207 8.18 3.85 30.95
N ARG A 208 7.49 3.98 29.80
CA ARG A 208 6.64 5.13 29.48
C ARG A 208 5.45 5.25 30.44
N LEU A 209 4.84 4.12 30.79
CA LEU A 209 3.65 4.07 31.63
C LEU A 209 3.95 3.99 33.12
N LYS A 210 5.23 3.93 33.51
CA LYS A 210 5.71 3.84 34.90
C LYS A 210 5.07 2.65 35.65
N ILE A 211 4.95 1.51 34.98
CA ILE A 211 4.43 0.26 35.55
C ILE A 211 5.49 -0.85 35.47
N SER A 212 5.36 -1.89 36.29
CA SER A 212 6.29 -3.01 36.23
C SER A 212 6.11 -3.83 34.94
N PRO A 213 7.20 -4.36 34.34
CA PRO A 213 7.11 -5.25 33.18
C PRO A 213 6.24 -6.49 33.42
N ALA A 214 6.19 -6.99 34.65
CA ALA A 214 5.31 -8.09 35.06
C ALA A 214 3.83 -7.73 34.89
N LYS A 215 3.41 -6.51 35.29
CA LYS A 215 2.03 -6.05 35.09
C LYS A 215 1.66 -5.92 33.61
N VAL A 216 2.60 -5.48 32.76
CA VAL A 216 2.39 -5.42 31.30
C VAL A 216 2.16 -6.82 30.74
N LYS A 217 3.00 -7.79 31.13
CA LYS A 217 2.91 -9.18 30.68
C LYS A 217 1.61 -9.86 31.12
N ASP A 218 1.18 -9.64 32.36
CA ASP A 218 -0.09 -10.15 32.87
C ASP A 218 -1.29 -9.52 32.15
N PHE A 219 -1.22 -8.24 31.78
CA PHE A 219 -2.26 -7.58 30.99
C PHE A 219 -2.38 -8.14 29.59
N ILE A 220 -1.25 -8.34 28.90
CA ILE A 220 -1.23 -8.94 27.56
C ILE A 220 -1.84 -10.34 27.61
N LYS A 221 -1.49 -11.15 28.63
CA LYS A 221 -2.08 -12.48 28.83
C LYS A 221 -3.59 -12.49 29.09
N ARG A 222 -4.16 -11.42 29.64
CA ARG A 222 -5.62 -11.33 29.92
C ARG A 222 -6.45 -10.94 28.70
N LEU A 223 -5.82 -10.37 27.67
CA LEU A 223 -6.48 -9.86 26.47
C LEU A 223 -6.35 -10.81 25.26
N HIS A 224 -5.58 -11.89 25.42
CA HIS A 224 -5.52 -13.05 24.53
C HIS A 224 -6.37 -14.19 25.09
#